data_AF-A0A1H8EV48-F1
#
_entry.id   AF-A0A1H8EV48-F1
#
_cell.length_a   1.000
_cell.length_b   1.000
_cell.length_c   1.000
_cell.angle_alpha   90.00
_cell.angle_beta   90.00
_cell.angle_gamma   90.00
#
_symmetry.space_group_name_H-M   'P 1'
#
loop_
_entity.id
_entity.type
_entity.pdbx_description
1 polymer ?
#
loop_
_entity_poly.entity_id
_entity_poly.type
_entity_poly.pdbx_seq_one_letter_code
_entity_poly.pdbx_strand_id
1 'polypeptide(L)'
;MLKKIALLLVGLVVLVPACGLLGYAIGYLISMFIYSATLEPHSYELDRDLFAAVYGIMFIGSFLYVVAAGYAIFRFVRGLRKG
;
A
#
# COMPACT_ATOMS: atom_id res chain seq x y z
N MET A 1 -11.73 3.57 -26.45
CA MET A 1 -12.19 3.09 -25.12
C MET A 1 -11.34 1.93 -24.59
N LEU A 2 -11.22 0.82 -25.34
CA LEU A 2 -10.50 -0.40 -24.91
C LEU A 2 -9.07 -0.15 -24.39
N LYS A 3 -8.27 0.65 -25.11
CA LYS A 3 -6.89 1.01 -24.71
C LYS A 3 -6.83 1.73 -23.35
N LYS A 4 -7.79 2.61 -23.05
CA LYS A 4 -7.83 3.32 -21.76
C LYS A 4 -8.24 2.38 -20.62
N ILE A 5 -9.14 1.43 -20.88
CA ILE A 5 -9.58 0.42 -19.90
C ILE A 5 -8.45 -0.56 -19.59
N ALA A 6 -7.74 -1.04 -20.62
CA ALA A 6 -6.58 -1.89 -20.45
C ALA A 6 -5.47 -1.21 -19.63
N LEU A 7 -5.20 0.07 -19.90
CA LEU A 7 -4.26 0.87 -19.10
C LEU A 7 -4.71 1.03 -17.64
N LEU A 8 -6.00 1.22 -17.39
CA LEU A 8 -6.55 1.29 -16.04
C LEU A 8 -6.35 -0.02 -15.28
N LEU A 9 -6.69 -1.15 -15.91
CA LEU A 9 -6.56 -2.48 -15.30
C LEU A 9 -5.10 -2.84 -15.02
N VAL A 10 -4.21 -2.63 -15.99
CA VAL A 10 -2.77 -2.87 -15.81
C VAL A 10 -2.22 -1.97 -14.69
N GLY A 11 -2.63 -0.69 -14.67
CA GLY A 11 -2.27 0.22 -13.59
C GLY A 11 -2.74 -0.27 -12.23
N LEU A 12 -3.98 -0.76 -12.12
CA LEU A 12 -4.55 -1.29 -10.87
C LEU A 12 -3.80 -2.53 -10.39
N VAL A 13 -3.48 -3.45 -11.32
CA VAL A 13 -2.75 -4.69 -11.00
C VAL A 13 -1.34 -4.41 -10.53
N VAL A 14 -0.63 -3.45 -11.14
CA VAL A 14 0.72 -3.03 -10.72
C VAL A 14 0.68 -2.24 -9.41
N LEU A 15 -0.42 -1.56 -9.13
CA LEU A 15 -0.59 -0.80 -7.90
C LEU A 15 -0.66 -1.71 -6.66
N VAL A 16 -1.21 -2.92 -6.78
CA VAL A 16 -1.29 -3.90 -5.67
C VAL A 16 0.09 -4.23 -5.07
N PRO A 17 1.09 -4.74 -5.82
CA PRO A 17 2.40 -5.05 -5.27
C PRO A 17 3.16 -3.79 -4.83
N ALA A 18 2.99 -2.66 -5.52
CA ALA A 18 3.60 -1.39 -5.12
C ALA A 18 3.09 -0.92 -3.74
N CYS A 19 1.78 -0.95 -3.52
CA CYS A 19 1.17 -0.59 -2.24
C CYS A 19 1.49 -1.59 -1.14
N GLY A 20 1.60 -2.89 -1.47
CA GLY A 20 2.03 -3.91 -0.53
C GLY A 20 3.46 -3.69 -0.02
N LEU A 21 4.42 -3.47 -0.93
CA LEU A 21 5.81 -3.19 -0.59
C LEU A 21 5.97 -1.89 0.19
N LEU A 22 5.28 -0.82 -0.22
CA LEU A 22 5.31 0.46 0.49
C LEU A 22 4.67 0.34 1.88
N GLY A 23 3.52 -0.34 1.99
CA GLY A 23 2.87 -0.59 3.27
C GLY A 23 3.78 -1.39 4.22
N TYR A 24 4.42 -2.44 3.73
CA TYR A 24 5.38 -3.22 4.51
C TYR A 24 6.56 -2.38 4.98
N ALA A 25 7.22 -1.64 4.08
CA ALA A 25 8.38 -0.84 4.40
C ALA A 25 8.07 0.23 5.46
N ILE A 26 6.93 0.92 5.33
CA ILE A 26 6.50 1.93 6.30
C ILE A 26 6.11 1.27 7.63
N GLY A 27 5.38 0.15 7.60
CA GLY A 27 5.06 -0.62 8.81
C GLY A 27 6.29 -1.12 9.55
N TYR A 28 7.30 -1.57 8.81
CA TYR A 28 8.58 -2.01 9.35
C TYR A 28 9.31 -0.85 10.03
N LEU A 29 9.37 0.32 9.39
CA LEU A 29 9.95 1.52 10.00
C LEU A 29 9.21 1.92 11.29
N ILE A 30 7.88 1.91 11.28
CA ILE A 30 7.07 2.25 12.47
C ILE A 30 7.28 1.23 13.59
N SER A 31 7.26 -0.06 13.26
CA SER A 31 7.53 -1.12 14.24
C SER A 31 8.94 -0.99 14.83
N MET A 32 9.90 -0.45 14.08
CA MET A 32 11.22 -0.14 14.60
C MET A 32 11.21 0.96 15.67
N PHE A 33 10.31 1.93 15.61
CA PHE A 33 10.16 2.95 16.65
C PHE A 33 9.33 2.47 17.85
N ILE A 34 8.26 1.71 17.60
CA ILE A 34 7.37 1.21 18.67
C ILE A 34 8.11 0.16 19.51
N TYR A 35 8.76 -0.77 18.83
CA TYR A 35 9.62 -1.79 19.41
C TYR A 35 11.08 -1.34 19.27
N SER A 36 11.50 -0.26 19.90
CA SER A 36 12.93 0.00 20.16
C SER A 36 13.21 0.61 21.53
N ALA A 37 12.16 0.95 22.29
CA ALA A 37 12.34 1.75 23.49
C ALA A 37 12.70 0.95 24.76
N THR A 38 12.33 -0.34 24.91
CA THR A 38 12.35 -0.95 26.27
C THR A 38 12.48 -2.47 26.48
N LEU A 39 12.41 -3.40 25.52
CA LEU A 39 12.26 -4.85 25.84
C LEU A 39 13.14 -5.83 25.04
N GLU A 40 13.34 -7.02 25.63
CA GLU A 40 14.34 -8.09 25.39
C GLU A 40 14.65 -8.56 23.94
N PRO A 41 15.91 -8.98 23.68
CA PRO A 41 16.49 -9.15 22.33
C PRO A 41 16.15 -10.45 21.57
N HIS A 42 15.29 -11.33 22.06
CA HIS A 42 15.09 -12.67 21.44
C HIS A 42 13.70 -12.96 20.85
N SER A 43 12.67 -12.18 21.17
CA SER A 43 11.31 -12.29 20.58
C SER A 43 11.01 -11.24 19.50
N TYR A 44 11.99 -10.39 19.19
CA TYR A 44 11.76 -9.08 18.59
C TYR A 44 11.62 -9.03 17.07
N GLU A 45 12.31 -9.90 16.33
CA GLU A 45 12.26 -9.87 14.85
C GLU A 45 10.91 -10.37 14.34
N LEU A 46 10.38 -11.43 14.95
CA LEU A 46 9.10 -12.02 14.53
C LEU A 46 7.93 -11.07 14.80
N ASP A 47 7.88 -10.45 15.98
CA ASP A 47 6.81 -9.50 16.33
C ASP A 47 6.89 -8.22 15.48
N ARG A 48 8.10 -7.80 15.12
CA ARG A 48 8.33 -6.65 14.25
C ARG A 48 7.85 -6.91 12.82
N ASP A 49 8.23 -8.04 12.24
CA ASP A 49 7.77 -8.43 10.90
C ASP A 49 6.26 -8.70 10.88
N LEU A 50 5.70 -9.25 11.96
CA LEU A 50 4.26 -9.44 12.09
C LEU A 50 3.53 -8.09 12.16
N PHE A 51 4.05 -7.12 12.91
CA PHE A 51 3.47 -5.77 12.96
C PHE A 51 3.60 -5.04 11.62
N ALA A 52 4.74 -5.15 10.95
CA ALA A 52 4.97 -4.58 9.62
C ALA A 52 4.01 -5.17 8.57
N ALA A 53 3.83 -6.50 8.61
CA ALA A 53 2.93 -7.20 7.70
C ALA A 53 1.46 -6.92 8.00
N VAL A 54 1.05 -6.92 9.27
CA VAL A 54 -0.35 -6.74 9.67
C VAL A 54 -0.74 -5.26 9.60
N TYR A 55 -0.04 -4.38 10.31
CA TYR A 55 -0.42 -2.96 10.36
C TYR A 55 0.12 -2.18 9.17
N GLY A 56 1.35 -2.43 8.73
CA GLY A 56 1.93 -1.73 7.59
C GLY A 56 1.21 -2.01 6.28
N ILE A 57 1.12 -3.29 5.89
CA ILE A 57 0.48 -3.66 4.62
C ILE A 57 -1.02 -3.42 4.70
N MET A 58 -1.72 -3.87 5.75
CA MET A 58 -3.17 -3.78 5.77
C MET A 58 -3.69 -2.36 6.02
N PHE A 59 -2.96 -1.47 6.69
CA PHE A 59 -3.46 -0.12 6.97
C PHE A 59 -2.89 0.91 6.00
N ILE A 60 -1.57 0.94 5.86
CA ILE A 60 -0.88 1.95 5.03
C ILE A 60 -0.95 1.56 3.56
N GLY A 61 -0.68 0.29 3.25
CA GLY A 61 -0.78 -0.24 1.89
C GLY A 61 -2.21 -0.12 1.34
N SER A 62 -3.21 -0.52 2.12
CA SER A 62 -4.62 -0.42 1.69
C SER A 62 -5.10 1.02 1.53
N PHE A 63 -4.73 1.93 2.43
CA PHE A 63 -5.09 3.34 2.32
C PHE A 63 -4.49 3.98 1.05
N LEU A 64 -3.19 3.76 0.82
CA LEU A 64 -2.51 4.22 -0.39
C LEU A 64 -3.15 3.64 -1.65
N TYR A 65 -3.51 2.36 -1.63
CA TYR A 65 -4.17 1.70 -2.75
C TYR A 65 -5.54 2.31 -3.04
N VAL A 66 -6.38 2.52 -2.02
CA VAL A 66 -7.71 3.13 -2.17
C VAL A 66 -7.62 4.56 -2.72
N VAL A 67 -6.71 5.38 -2.19
CA VAL A 67 -6.51 6.76 -2.66
C VAL A 67 -6.03 6.79 -4.11
N ALA A 68 -5.03 5.97 -4.45
CA ALA A 68 -4.47 5.93 -5.81
C ALA A 68 -5.45 5.32 -6.82
N ALA A 69 -6.16 4.26 -6.46
CA ALA A 69 -7.21 3.68 -7.29
C ALA A 69 -8.37 4.66 -7.50
N GLY A 70 -8.83 5.35 -6.45
CA GLY A 70 -9.86 6.39 -6.54
C GLY A 70 -9.45 7.54 -7.46
N TYR A 71 -8.21 8.00 -7.37
CA TYR A 71 -7.67 9.02 -8.27
C TYR A 71 -7.60 8.56 -9.72
N ALA A 72 -7.15 7.33 -9.97
CA ALA A 72 -7.09 6.74 -11.31
C ALA A 72 -8.49 6.63 -11.95
N ILE A 73 -9.49 6.17 -11.18
CA ILE A 73 -10.89 6.09 -11.61
C ILE A 73 -11.45 7.49 -11.89
N PHE A 74 -11.23 8.45 -10.99
CA PHE A 74 -11.70 9.83 -11.17
C PHE A 74 -11.12 10.46 -12.44
N ARG A 75 -9.82 10.30 -12.68
CA ARG A 75 -9.15 10.77 -13.89
C ARG A 75 -9.70 10.09 -15.14
N PHE A 76 -9.97 8.79 -15.08
CA PHE A 76 -10.56 8.02 -16.17
C PHE A 76 -11.96 8.54 -16.51
N VAL A 77 -12.84 8.71 -15.53
CA VAL A 77 -14.21 9.24 -15.70
C VAL A 77 -14.19 10.66 -16.28
N ARG A 78 -13.33 11.56 -15.76
CA ARG A 78 -13.17 12.92 -16.32
C ARG A 78 -12.64 12.89 -17.76
N GLY A 79 -11.73 11.96 -18.07
CA GLY A 79 -11.17 11.78 -19.41
C GLY A 79 -12.15 11.15 -20.41
N LEU A 80 -13.27 10.61 -19.95
CA LEU A 80 -14.39 10.17 -20.79
C LEU A 80 -15.43 11.27 -20.97
N ARG A 81 -15.69 12.10 -19.97
CA ARG A 81 -16.64 13.25 -20.07
C ARG A 81 -16.18 14.39 -20.97
N LYS A 82 -14.89 14.47 -21.29
CA LYS A 82 -14.31 15.50 -22.19
C LYS A 82 -14.19 15.05 -23.66
N GLY A 83 -14.59 13.81 -23.98
CA GLY A 83 -14.56 13.26 -25.32
C GLY A 83 -15.94 13.18 -25.94
#